data_AF-A0A178ZH90-F1
#
_entry.id   AF-A0A178ZH90-F1
#
_cell.length_a   1.000
_cell.length_b   1.000
_cell.length_c   1.000
_cell.angle_alpha   90.00
_cell.angle_beta   90.00
_cell.angle_gamma   90.00
#
_symmetry.space_group_name_H-M   'P 1'
#
loop_
_entity.id
_entity.type
_entity.pdbx_description
1 polymer ?
#
loop_
_entity_poly.entity_id
_entity_poly.type
_entity_poly.pdbx_seq_one_letter_code
_entity_poly.pdbx_strand_id
1 'polypeptide(L)'
;MEDVVNGTVPTVILFAMISLSARFSEDPFFAGIDPRIRGRPYALEAEHLFNPREVSLTTLQAAVLLGAYVITEGEAAAEAVFYSVACRNALLLDLPNMAVPSRAEQEVNRRAWWTLCMIDVWSSRGVRIPRMLTPRNDVPYPMEETVFHGLRSDGFDVPSPSSLQESSASLLTQMIKLNAILFEISTVNELAASHSHLSIHHQEAVDALTAKLEGWYNNLPVGLQDTHANLSRYATIGLGPMFVAVYLGYYHYGQLLYYPYLHEDSYDDTIHARYYADKCKGHSIGLCEILYRAYSTPGCEVYYTMVGHVLVIASTVQLHILLFSTNEVQIRAARSRLERNFEILTRLQTFWPTLDVCFTRFREFHKACQKYKETSFRMDKWMLQFLFEFANPVGEKDPDDLAELRPWSLQDLGFTPPA
;
A
#
# COMPACT_ATOMS: atom_id res chain seq x y z
N MET A 1 5.45 -26.78 -5.13
CA MET A 1 6.17 -27.33 -6.31
C MET A 1 5.59 -28.67 -6.76
N GLU A 2 5.19 -29.56 -5.84
CA GLU A 2 4.55 -30.84 -6.19
C GLU A 2 3.34 -30.67 -7.13
N ASP A 3 2.44 -29.73 -6.87
CA ASP A 3 1.29 -29.47 -7.75
C ASP A 3 1.68 -29.04 -9.17
N VAL A 4 2.78 -28.29 -9.31
CA VAL A 4 3.32 -27.88 -10.62
C VAL A 4 3.89 -29.09 -11.34
N VAL A 5 4.65 -29.92 -10.63
CA VAL A 5 5.23 -31.17 -11.18
C VAL A 5 4.14 -32.15 -11.58
N ASN A 6 3.06 -32.23 -10.79
CA ASN A 6 1.93 -33.11 -11.02
C ASN A 6 0.92 -32.54 -12.05
N GLY A 7 1.12 -31.31 -12.53
CA GLY A 7 0.24 -30.65 -13.50
C GLY A 7 -1.17 -30.34 -12.96
N THR A 8 -1.31 -30.16 -11.66
CA THR A 8 -2.61 -29.90 -11.00
C THR A 8 -2.90 -28.42 -10.80
N VAL A 9 -1.90 -27.54 -10.94
CA VAL A 9 -2.09 -26.08 -10.88
C VAL A 9 -2.82 -25.59 -12.14
N PRO A 10 -3.91 -24.81 -12.01
CA PRO A 10 -4.56 -24.21 -13.16
C PRO A 10 -3.59 -23.36 -14.00
N THR A 11 -3.53 -23.62 -15.30
CA THR A 11 -2.54 -23.01 -16.21
C THR A 11 -2.58 -21.48 -16.19
N VAL A 12 -3.77 -20.89 -16.09
CA VAL A 12 -3.97 -19.43 -15.98
C VAL A 12 -3.25 -18.84 -14.76
N ILE A 13 -3.29 -19.54 -13.61
CA ILE A 13 -2.62 -19.11 -12.37
C ILE A 13 -1.11 -19.20 -12.54
N LEU A 14 -0.63 -20.31 -13.12
CA LEU A 14 0.80 -20.51 -13.35
C LEU A 14 1.37 -19.39 -14.24
N PHE A 15 0.72 -19.09 -15.36
CA PHE A 15 1.14 -17.99 -16.24
C PHE A 15 1.11 -16.62 -15.55
N ALA A 16 0.07 -16.33 -14.76
CA ALA A 16 -0.04 -15.07 -14.03
C ALA A 16 1.01 -14.95 -12.90
N MET A 17 1.39 -16.05 -12.25
CA MET A 17 2.51 -16.05 -11.30
C MET A 17 3.86 -15.80 -11.99
N ILE A 18 4.07 -16.41 -13.17
CA ILE A 18 5.31 -16.22 -13.94
C ILE A 18 5.40 -14.78 -14.47
N SER A 19 4.29 -14.17 -14.89
CA SER A 19 4.30 -12.79 -15.39
C SER A 19 4.79 -11.77 -14.36
N LEU A 20 4.52 -12.01 -13.08
CA LEU A 20 5.04 -11.19 -11.98
C LEU A 20 6.49 -11.53 -11.64
N SER A 21 6.85 -12.83 -11.61
CA SER A 21 8.12 -13.29 -11.06
C SER A 21 9.28 -13.37 -12.07
N ALA A 22 9.02 -13.52 -13.38
CA ALA A 22 10.04 -13.72 -14.41
C ALA A 22 11.11 -12.61 -14.45
N ARG A 23 10.73 -11.39 -14.06
CA ARG A 23 11.65 -10.23 -13.95
C ARG A 23 12.78 -10.45 -12.93
N PHE A 24 12.60 -11.33 -11.96
CA PHE A 24 13.59 -11.64 -10.93
C PHE A 24 14.44 -12.87 -11.25
N SER A 25 14.15 -13.57 -12.34
CA SER A 25 14.87 -14.81 -12.68
C SER A 25 16.30 -14.51 -13.13
N GLU A 26 17.24 -15.30 -12.63
CA GLU A 26 18.64 -15.32 -13.09
C GLU A 26 18.90 -16.46 -14.10
N ASP A 27 17.86 -17.17 -14.53
CA ASP A 27 17.98 -18.29 -15.46
C ASP A 27 18.57 -17.85 -16.82
N PRO A 28 19.53 -18.60 -17.40
CA PRO A 28 20.12 -18.30 -18.70
C PRO A 28 19.11 -18.15 -19.85
N PHE A 29 17.92 -18.75 -19.73
CA PHE A 29 16.81 -18.55 -20.68
C PHE A 29 16.47 -17.07 -20.86
N PHE A 30 16.59 -16.26 -19.81
CA PHE A 30 16.33 -14.83 -19.85
C PHE A 30 17.55 -13.97 -20.17
N ALA A 31 18.68 -14.59 -20.54
CA ALA A 31 19.88 -13.85 -20.93
C ALA A 31 19.61 -12.96 -22.15
N GLY A 32 19.94 -11.67 -22.02
CA GLY A 32 19.70 -10.67 -23.07
C GLY A 32 18.26 -10.13 -23.14
N ILE A 33 17.34 -10.58 -22.29
CA ILE A 33 16.00 -10.02 -22.15
C ILE A 33 15.98 -9.06 -20.97
N ASP A 34 15.59 -7.81 -21.22
CA ASP A 34 15.41 -6.79 -20.17
C ASP A 34 14.44 -7.33 -19.09
N PRO A 35 14.84 -7.37 -17.80
CA PRO A 35 13.97 -7.79 -16.69
C PRO A 35 12.56 -7.18 -16.73
N ARG A 36 12.44 -5.91 -17.14
CA ARG A 36 11.17 -5.18 -17.20
C ARG A 36 10.14 -5.79 -18.14
N ILE A 37 10.56 -6.55 -19.16
CA ILE A 37 9.66 -7.10 -20.18
C ILE A 37 9.48 -8.62 -20.10
N ARG A 38 10.25 -9.32 -19.25
CA ARG A 38 10.26 -10.80 -19.16
C ARG A 38 8.90 -11.40 -18.85
N GLY A 39 8.06 -10.67 -18.10
CA GLY A 39 6.73 -11.12 -17.71
C GLY A 39 5.67 -11.04 -18.82
N ARG A 40 5.87 -10.21 -19.85
CA ARG A 40 4.83 -9.86 -20.84
C ARG A 40 4.27 -11.05 -21.60
N PRO A 41 5.07 -11.98 -22.14
CA PRO A 41 4.52 -13.14 -22.85
C PRO A 41 3.62 -14.02 -21.97
N TYR A 42 3.98 -14.16 -20.68
CA TYR A 42 3.21 -14.96 -19.73
C TYR A 42 1.92 -14.26 -19.30
N ALA A 43 1.93 -12.93 -19.18
CA ALA A 43 0.71 -12.17 -18.93
C ALA A 43 -0.29 -12.29 -20.09
N LEU A 44 0.19 -12.16 -21.33
CA LEU A 44 -0.65 -12.32 -22.52
C LEU A 44 -1.33 -13.70 -22.55
N GLU A 45 -0.58 -14.75 -22.22
CA GLU A 45 -1.15 -16.10 -22.18
C GLU A 45 -2.11 -16.29 -20.99
N ALA A 46 -1.82 -15.74 -19.81
CA ALA A 46 -2.75 -15.74 -18.69
C ALA A 46 -4.06 -15.01 -19.03
N GLU A 47 -4.00 -13.86 -19.71
CA GLU A 47 -5.17 -13.12 -20.17
C GLU A 47 -5.98 -13.90 -21.21
N HIS A 48 -5.30 -14.59 -22.14
CA HIS A 48 -5.95 -15.44 -23.13
C HIS A 48 -6.71 -16.61 -22.46
N LEU A 49 -6.15 -17.21 -21.42
CA LEU A 49 -6.77 -18.30 -20.66
C LEU A 49 -7.81 -17.82 -19.64
N PHE A 50 -7.84 -16.54 -19.32
CA PHE A 50 -8.72 -15.98 -18.31
C PHE A 50 -10.18 -16.00 -18.76
N ASN A 51 -11.04 -16.70 -18.00
CA ASN A 51 -12.46 -16.80 -18.28
C ASN A 51 -13.29 -16.07 -17.20
N PRO A 52 -13.68 -14.80 -17.41
CA PRO A 52 -14.46 -14.05 -16.41
C PRO A 52 -15.90 -14.56 -16.22
N ARG A 53 -16.38 -15.47 -17.07
CA ARG A 53 -17.72 -16.07 -16.95
C ARG A 53 -17.78 -17.19 -15.92
N GLU A 54 -16.64 -17.76 -15.56
CA GLU A 54 -16.56 -18.82 -14.58
C GLU A 54 -16.45 -18.24 -13.17
N VAL A 55 -17.42 -18.56 -12.32
CA VAL A 55 -17.40 -18.15 -10.91
C VAL A 55 -16.64 -19.19 -10.09
N SER A 56 -15.36 -18.96 -9.82
CA SER A 56 -14.50 -19.90 -9.10
C SER A 56 -13.35 -19.21 -8.35
N LEU A 57 -12.74 -19.93 -7.40
CA LEU A 57 -11.54 -19.46 -6.71
C LEU A 57 -10.39 -19.24 -7.70
N THR A 58 -10.28 -20.07 -8.72
CA THR A 58 -9.29 -19.94 -9.81
C THR A 58 -9.47 -18.61 -10.55
N THR A 59 -10.69 -18.28 -10.98
CA THR A 59 -10.96 -17.00 -11.65
C THR A 59 -10.62 -15.82 -10.74
N LEU A 60 -10.97 -15.90 -9.45
CA LEU A 60 -10.65 -14.88 -8.47
C LEU A 60 -9.14 -14.67 -8.33
N GLN A 61 -8.37 -15.76 -8.12
CA GLN A 61 -6.92 -15.70 -7.95
C GLN A 61 -6.22 -15.21 -9.22
N ALA A 62 -6.68 -15.67 -10.39
CA ALA A 62 -6.16 -15.22 -11.68
C ALA A 62 -6.38 -13.72 -11.86
N ALA A 63 -7.58 -13.23 -11.54
CA ALA A 63 -7.89 -11.81 -11.60
C ALA A 63 -7.03 -10.98 -10.63
N VAL A 64 -6.76 -11.47 -9.41
CA VAL A 64 -5.83 -10.78 -8.48
C VAL A 64 -4.42 -10.72 -9.06
N LEU A 65 -3.90 -11.81 -9.62
CA LEU A 65 -2.54 -11.85 -10.16
C LEU A 65 -2.40 -10.98 -11.42
N LEU A 66 -3.40 -11.01 -12.33
CA LEU A 66 -3.44 -10.17 -13.52
C LEU A 66 -3.58 -8.69 -13.15
N GLY A 67 -4.45 -8.35 -12.19
CA GLY A 67 -4.57 -6.99 -11.67
C GLY A 67 -3.24 -6.47 -11.11
N ALA A 68 -2.56 -7.31 -10.32
CA ALA A 68 -1.22 -7.00 -9.79
C ALA A 68 -0.16 -6.88 -10.89
N TYR A 69 -0.30 -7.58 -12.02
CA TYR A 69 0.61 -7.46 -13.15
C TYR A 69 0.38 -6.16 -13.93
N VAL A 70 -0.86 -5.86 -14.33
CA VAL A 70 -1.15 -4.72 -15.22
C VAL A 70 -0.86 -3.38 -14.55
N ILE A 71 -1.02 -3.27 -13.22
CA ILE A 71 -0.59 -2.07 -12.48
C ILE A 71 0.93 -1.86 -12.56
N THR A 72 1.72 -2.92 -12.72
CA THR A 72 3.17 -2.83 -12.87
C THR A 72 3.59 -2.28 -14.25
N GLU A 73 2.69 -2.39 -15.23
CA GLU A 73 2.82 -1.79 -16.56
C GLU A 73 2.20 -0.37 -16.62
N GLY A 74 1.61 0.11 -15.52
CA GLY A 74 1.00 1.44 -15.43
C GLY A 74 -0.49 1.50 -15.80
N GLU A 75 -1.17 0.36 -15.90
CA GLU A 75 -2.57 0.28 -16.34
C GLU A 75 -3.54 0.26 -15.16
N ALA A 76 -3.67 1.39 -14.47
CA ALA A 76 -4.52 1.55 -13.28
C ALA A 76 -6.00 1.14 -13.50
N ALA A 77 -6.55 1.52 -14.66
CA ALA A 77 -7.94 1.18 -14.99
C ALA A 77 -8.13 -0.32 -15.22
N ALA A 78 -7.17 -0.99 -15.85
CA ALA A 78 -7.21 -2.43 -16.07
C ALA A 78 -7.11 -3.19 -14.73
N GLU A 79 -6.23 -2.73 -13.83
CA GLU A 79 -6.12 -3.27 -12.47
C GLU A 79 -7.47 -3.23 -11.73
N ALA A 80 -8.13 -2.07 -11.75
CA ALA A 80 -9.43 -1.89 -11.10
C ALA A 80 -10.51 -2.82 -11.69
N VAL A 81 -10.49 -3.09 -13.00
CA VAL A 81 -11.39 -4.04 -13.66
C VAL A 81 -11.12 -5.47 -13.18
N PHE A 82 -9.87 -5.93 -13.19
CA PHE A 82 -9.52 -7.26 -12.73
C PHE A 82 -9.88 -7.46 -11.26
N TYR A 83 -9.55 -6.52 -10.38
CA TYR A 83 -9.93 -6.58 -8.98
C TYR A 83 -11.45 -6.54 -8.77
N SER A 84 -12.19 -5.79 -9.60
CA SER A 84 -13.65 -5.83 -9.58
C SER A 84 -14.21 -7.23 -9.88
N VAL A 85 -13.62 -7.93 -10.87
CA VAL A 85 -13.98 -9.33 -11.18
C VAL A 85 -13.68 -10.24 -9.98
N ALA A 86 -12.52 -10.08 -9.33
CA ALA A 86 -12.15 -10.86 -8.16
C ALA A 86 -13.10 -10.62 -6.97
N CYS A 87 -13.42 -9.36 -6.68
CA CYS A 87 -14.37 -8.97 -5.63
C CYS A 87 -15.77 -9.53 -5.90
N ARG A 88 -16.27 -9.47 -7.13
CA ARG A 88 -17.59 -10.05 -7.49
C ARG A 88 -17.59 -11.57 -7.38
N ASN A 89 -16.52 -12.24 -7.80
CA ASN A 89 -16.38 -13.68 -7.61
C ASN A 89 -16.44 -14.05 -6.12
N ALA A 90 -15.69 -13.34 -5.27
CA ALA A 90 -15.69 -13.59 -3.83
C ALA A 90 -17.09 -13.48 -3.18
N LEU A 91 -17.87 -12.48 -3.61
CA LEU A 91 -19.25 -12.27 -3.16
C LEU A 91 -20.20 -13.36 -3.67
N LEU A 92 -20.13 -13.70 -4.96
CA LEU A 92 -21.00 -14.73 -5.57
C LEU A 92 -20.76 -16.12 -4.96
N LEU A 93 -19.53 -16.39 -4.55
CA LEU A 93 -19.12 -17.64 -3.93
C LEU A 93 -19.47 -17.72 -2.43
N ASP A 94 -19.87 -16.59 -1.81
CA ASP A 94 -19.81 -16.40 -0.35
C ASP A 94 -18.50 -16.97 0.22
N LEU A 95 -17.37 -16.55 -0.38
CA LEU A 95 -16.06 -17.22 -0.30
C LEU A 95 -15.66 -17.64 1.13
N PRO A 96 -15.81 -16.81 2.17
CA PRO A 96 -15.48 -17.22 3.54
C PRO A 96 -16.28 -18.40 4.08
N ASN A 97 -17.51 -18.59 3.62
CA ASN A 97 -18.43 -19.63 4.08
C ASN A 97 -18.59 -20.79 3.08
N MET A 98 -17.89 -20.73 1.95
CA MET A 98 -17.90 -21.81 0.96
C MET A 98 -17.45 -23.12 1.61
N ALA A 99 -18.30 -24.14 1.52
CA ALA A 99 -17.99 -25.47 2.01
C ALA A 99 -16.82 -26.07 1.21
N VAL A 100 -15.77 -26.48 1.90
CA VAL A 100 -14.55 -27.06 1.31
C VAL A 100 -14.10 -28.31 2.07
N PRO A 101 -13.48 -29.28 1.38
CA PRO A 101 -13.08 -30.57 1.93
C PRO A 101 -11.82 -30.56 2.80
N SER A 102 -11.19 -29.41 3.06
CA SER A 102 -10.01 -29.37 3.93
C SER A 102 -9.90 -28.05 4.70
N ARG A 103 -9.23 -28.11 5.86
CA ARG A 103 -8.91 -26.91 6.65
C ARG A 103 -7.96 -25.97 5.89
N ALA A 104 -7.06 -26.53 5.07
CA ALA A 104 -6.15 -25.76 4.23
C ALA A 104 -6.94 -24.90 3.22
N GLU A 105 -7.90 -25.50 2.51
CA GLU A 105 -8.76 -24.78 1.57
C GLU A 105 -9.63 -23.72 2.25
N GLN A 106 -10.15 -24.02 3.45
CA GLN A 106 -10.95 -23.06 4.20
C GLN A 106 -10.12 -21.83 4.59
N GLU A 107 -8.84 -22.03 4.95
CA GLU A 107 -7.92 -20.95 5.25
C GLU A 107 -7.50 -20.19 3.98
N VAL A 108 -7.33 -20.86 2.83
CA VAL A 108 -7.11 -20.20 1.54
C VAL A 108 -8.27 -19.26 1.20
N ASN A 109 -9.52 -19.72 1.34
CA ASN A 109 -10.71 -18.90 1.10
C ASN A 109 -10.75 -17.67 2.01
N ARG A 110 -10.45 -17.85 3.30
CA ARG A 110 -10.38 -16.75 4.28
C ARG A 110 -9.28 -15.74 3.94
N ARG A 111 -8.08 -16.21 3.59
CA ARG A 111 -6.95 -15.36 3.20
C ARG A 111 -7.22 -14.60 1.90
N ALA A 112 -7.85 -15.25 0.93
CA ALA A 112 -8.26 -14.61 -0.32
C ALA A 112 -9.30 -13.51 -0.07
N TRP A 113 -10.33 -13.77 0.75
CA TRP A 113 -11.32 -12.77 1.15
C TRP A 113 -10.68 -11.54 1.79
N TRP A 114 -9.85 -11.74 2.82
CA TRP A 114 -9.21 -10.63 3.50
C TRP A 114 -8.21 -9.87 2.64
N THR A 115 -7.49 -10.57 1.75
CA THR A 115 -6.63 -9.94 0.75
C THR A 115 -7.43 -8.99 -0.14
N LEU A 116 -8.59 -9.43 -0.64
CA LEU A 116 -9.46 -8.58 -1.44
C LEU A 116 -10.01 -7.39 -0.65
N CYS A 117 -10.43 -7.58 0.61
CA CYS A 117 -10.84 -6.46 1.47
C CYS A 117 -9.73 -5.42 1.67
N MET A 118 -8.46 -5.85 1.70
CA MET A 118 -7.34 -4.93 1.75
C MET A 118 -7.15 -4.22 0.40
N ILE A 119 -7.02 -4.99 -0.68
CA ILE A 119 -6.80 -4.47 -2.05
C ILE A 119 -7.84 -3.41 -2.43
N ASP A 120 -9.12 -3.69 -2.17
CA ASP A 120 -10.25 -2.82 -2.51
C ASP A 120 -10.15 -1.44 -1.81
N VAL A 121 -9.47 -1.31 -0.67
CA VAL A 121 -9.23 0.01 -0.05
C VAL A 121 -8.31 0.87 -0.91
N TRP A 122 -7.25 0.32 -1.46
CA TRP A 122 -6.23 1.10 -2.17
C TRP A 122 -6.53 1.23 -3.64
N SER A 123 -6.95 0.14 -4.30
CA SER A 123 -7.28 0.14 -5.72
C SER A 123 -8.44 1.10 -6.00
N SER A 124 -9.55 0.99 -5.27
CA SER A 124 -10.71 1.86 -5.48
C SER A 124 -10.37 3.34 -5.27
N ARG A 125 -9.51 3.67 -4.30
CA ARG A 125 -9.05 5.04 -4.07
C ARG A 125 -8.10 5.53 -5.16
N GLY A 126 -7.18 4.68 -5.61
CA GLY A 126 -6.21 5.01 -6.65
C GLY A 126 -6.83 5.47 -7.97
N VAL A 127 -8.07 5.05 -8.24
CA VAL A 127 -8.85 5.45 -9.42
C VAL A 127 -10.18 6.17 -9.08
N ARG A 128 -10.37 6.56 -7.81
CA ARG A 128 -11.56 7.29 -7.30
C ARG A 128 -12.92 6.65 -7.60
N ILE A 129 -13.02 5.34 -7.44
CA ILE A 129 -14.28 4.61 -7.52
C ILE A 129 -14.73 4.14 -6.12
N PRO A 130 -16.03 3.86 -5.92
CA PRO A 130 -16.50 3.26 -4.69
C PRO A 130 -15.92 1.86 -4.46
N ARG A 131 -15.66 1.53 -3.19
CA ARG A 131 -15.31 0.17 -2.76
C ARG A 131 -16.44 -0.81 -3.04
N MET A 132 -16.06 -2.07 -3.27
CA MET A 132 -17.00 -3.17 -3.52
C MET A 132 -17.19 -4.07 -2.30
N LEU A 133 -16.16 -4.19 -1.46
CA LEU A 133 -16.14 -5.07 -0.31
C LEU A 133 -16.19 -4.27 0.99
N THR A 134 -17.04 -4.74 1.90
CA THR A 134 -17.06 -4.28 3.28
C THR A 134 -16.56 -5.44 4.16
N PRO A 135 -15.53 -5.23 4.99
CA PRO A 135 -15.12 -6.20 5.99
C PRO A 135 -16.31 -6.66 6.82
N ARG A 136 -16.48 -7.98 6.97
CA ARG A 136 -17.56 -8.56 7.75
C ARG A 136 -17.04 -9.03 9.10
N ASN A 137 -17.81 -8.76 10.16
CA ASN A 137 -17.43 -9.13 11.53
C ASN A 137 -17.57 -10.64 11.81
N ASP A 138 -18.34 -11.36 10.98
CA ASP A 138 -18.55 -12.81 11.11
C ASP A 138 -17.41 -13.63 10.49
N VAL A 139 -16.55 -13.02 9.69
CA VAL A 139 -15.40 -13.70 9.07
C VAL A 139 -14.22 -13.67 10.03
N PRO A 140 -13.69 -14.82 10.49
CA PRO A 140 -12.53 -14.84 11.38
C PRO A 140 -11.28 -14.27 10.69
N TYR A 141 -10.34 -13.75 11.48
CA TYR A 141 -9.03 -13.39 10.97
C TYR A 141 -8.21 -14.62 10.55
N PRO A 142 -7.26 -14.48 9.60
CA PRO A 142 -6.35 -15.56 9.22
C PRO A 142 -5.57 -16.12 10.41
N MET A 143 -5.22 -17.40 10.34
CA MET A 143 -4.29 -18.01 11.30
C MET A 143 -2.84 -17.60 11.02
N GLU A 144 -1.92 -17.92 11.92
CA GLU A 144 -0.50 -17.60 11.76
C GLU A 144 0.12 -18.32 10.53
N GLU A 145 1.06 -17.66 9.85
CA GLU A 145 1.62 -18.11 8.57
C GLU A 145 2.36 -19.45 8.67
N THR A 146 3.17 -19.70 9.71
CA THR A 146 3.85 -20.98 9.89
C THR A 146 2.87 -22.11 10.19
N VAL A 147 1.80 -21.84 10.93
CA VAL A 147 0.70 -22.80 11.16
C VAL A 147 0.01 -23.15 9.84
N PHE A 148 -0.29 -22.15 9.01
CA PHE A 148 -0.87 -22.37 7.69
C PHE A 148 0.03 -23.18 6.76
N HIS A 149 1.34 -22.85 6.70
CA HIS A 149 2.31 -23.58 5.88
C HIS A 149 2.51 -25.05 6.32
N GLY A 150 2.22 -25.37 7.59
CA GLY A 150 2.25 -26.74 8.10
C GLY A 150 0.98 -27.55 7.83
N LEU A 151 -0.09 -26.95 7.30
CA LEU A 151 -1.33 -27.67 6.99
C LEU A 151 -1.14 -28.61 5.80
N ARG A 152 -1.74 -29.80 5.90
CA ARG A 152 -1.80 -30.76 4.80
C ARG A 152 -3.20 -30.79 4.20
N SER A 153 -3.28 -31.01 2.89
CA SER A 153 -4.57 -31.10 2.16
C SER A 153 -5.40 -32.34 2.54
N ASP A 154 -4.78 -33.35 3.14
CA ASP A 154 -5.40 -34.65 3.48
C ASP A 154 -5.90 -34.75 4.93
N GLY A 155 -5.71 -33.73 5.78
CA GLY A 155 -5.95 -33.81 7.21
C GLY A 155 -7.15 -32.98 7.71
N PHE A 156 -8.24 -33.65 8.08
CA PHE A 156 -9.32 -33.10 8.91
C PHE A 156 -9.14 -33.49 10.38
N ASP A 157 -7.94 -33.39 10.97
CA ASP A 157 -7.74 -33.93 12.32
C ASP A 157 -6.80 -33.09 13.21
N VAL A 158 -6.90 -31.76 13.12
CA VAL A 158 -6.43 -30.90 14.21
C VAL A 158 -7.54 -29.88 14.51
N PRO A 159 -8.05 -29.81 15.76
CA PRO A 159 -9.07 -28.84 16.13
C PRO A 159 -8.64 -27.44 15.69
N SER A 160 -9.62 -26.67 15.23
CA SER A 160 -9.42 -25.26 14.93
C SER A 160 -8.78 -24.60 16.15
N PRO A 161 -7.70 -23.84 15.99
CA PRO A 161 -7.39 -22.80 16.94
C PRO A 161 -8.45 -21.74 16.74
N SER A 162 -9.56 -21.95 17.44
CA SER A 162 -10.48 -20.90 17.84
C SER A 162 -9.81 -19.91 18.81
N SER A 163 -8.52 -20.11 19.12
CA SER A 163 -7.77 -19.18 19.93
C SER A 163 -7.55 -17.88 19.15
N LEU A 164 -8.16 -16.80 19.64
CA LEU A 164 -7.89 -15.43 19.22
C LEU A 164 -6.39 -15.10 19.23
N GLN A 165 -5.61 -15.86 20.01
CA GLN A 165 -4.18 -15.72 20.19
C GLN A 165 -3.38 -16.10 18.92
N GLU A 166 -3.75 -17.15 18.19
CA GLU A 166 -3.05 -17.52 16.95
C GLU A 166 -3.28 -16.52 15.82
N SER A 167 -4.51 -16.02 15.67
CA SER A 167 -4.78 -14.93 14.73
C SER A 167 -4.05 -13.63 15.11
N SER A 168 -3.84 -13.37 16.41
CA SER A 168 -3.08 -12.19 16.84
C SER A 168 -1.58 -12.23 16.48
N ALA A 169 -1.02 -13.43 16.25
CA ALA A 169 0.37 -13.61 15.84
C ALA A 169 0.56 -13.56 14.31
N SER A 170 -0.51 -13.66 13.53
CA SER A 170 -0.46 -13.60 12.06
C SER A 170 -0.05 -12.22 11.55
N LEU A 171 0.97 -12.17 10.69
CA LEU A 171 1.37 -10.97 9.98
C LEU A 171 0.24 -10.45 9.08
N LEU A 172 -0.49 -11.35 8.42
CA LEU A 172 -1.63 -10.96 7.58
C LEU A 172 -2.75 -10.32 8.41
N THR A 173 -3.06 -10.88 9.58
CA THR A 173 -4.01 -10.26 10.50
C THR A 173 -3.60 -8.86 10.91
N GLN A 174 -2.31 -8.62 11.14
CA GLN A 174 -1.82 -7.29 11.46
C GLN A 174 -1.96 -6.32 10.27
N MET A 175 -1.68 -6.76 9.04
CA MET A 175 -1.91 -5.95 7.85
C MET A 175 -3.39 -5.59 7.69
N ILE A 176 -4.31 -6.53 7.94
CA ILE A 176 -5.76 -6.28 7.86
C ILE A 176 -6.19 -5.21 8.86
N LYS A 177 -5.70 -5.30 10.10
CA LYS A 177 -6.00 -4.32 11.16
C LYS A 177 -5.47 -2.92 10.81
N LEU A 178 -4.22 -2.85 10.34
CA LEU A 178 -3.64 -1.59 9.87
C LEU A 178 -4.44 -1.02 8.69
N ASN A 179 -4.86 -1.85 7.74
CA ASN A 179 -5.61 -1.42 6.56
C ASN A 179 -6.99 -0.83 6.93
N ALA A 180 -7.63 -1.30 8.00
CA ALA A 180 -8.83 -0.67 8.54
C ALA A 180 -8.55 0.76 9.05
N ILE A 181 -7.40 0.99 9.69
CA ILE A 181 -6.97 2.33 10.11
C ILE A 181 -6.70 3.21 8.88
N LEU A 182 -6.02 2.69 7.84
CA LEU A 182 -5.82 3.42 6.58
C LEU A 182 -7.14 3.84 5.94
N PHE A 183 -8.17 3.01 6.03
CA PHE A 183 -9.49 3.38 5.52
C PHE A 183 -9.98 4.68 6.18
N GLU A 184 -9.93 4.76 7.50
CA GLU A 184 -10.33 5.96 8.23
C GLU A 184 -9.41 7.16 7.96
N ILE A 185 -8.09 6.93 7.86
CA ILE A 185 -7.10 7.98 7.55
C ILE A 185 -7.42 8.69 6.23
N SER A 186 -7.73 7.96 5.15
CA SER A 186 -8.02 8.67 3.89
C SER A 186 -9.31 9.46 3.97
N THR A 187 -10.33 8.97 4.69
CA THR A 187 -11.59 9.72 4.84
C THR A 187 -11.33 11.05 5.55
N VAL A 188 -10.48 11.05 6.58
CA VAL A 188 -10.06 12.29 7.25
C VAL A 188 -9.27 13.21 6.32
N ASN A 189 -8.37 12.67 5.48
CA ASN A 189 -7.59 13.46 4.52
C ASN A 189 -8.43 14.01 3.35
N GLU A 190 -9.41 13.26 2.86
CA GLU A 190 -10.37 13.70 1.83
C GLU A 190 -11.22 14.88 2.34
N LEU A 191 -11.67 14.80 3.60
CA LEU A 191 -12.35 15.89 4.27
C LEU A 191 -11.42 17.10 4.45
N ALA A 192 -10.15 16.88 4.83
CA ALA A 192 -9.17 17.95 4.97
C ALA A 192 -8.91 18.68 3.65
N ALA A 193 -8.72 17.95 2.54
CA ALA A 193 -8.48 18.52 1.22
C ALA A 193 -9.69 19.29 0.65
N SER A 194 -10.90 19.03 1.17
CA SER A 194 -12.13 19.72 0.77
C SER A 194 -12.35 21.04 1.51
N HIS A 195 -11.59 21.32 2.57
CA HIS A 195 -11.71 22.54 3.38
C HIS A 195 -10.41 23.36 3.33
N SER A 196 -10.51 24.68 3.36
CA SER A 196 -9.33 25.56 3.29
C SER A 196 -8.47 25.55 4.56
N HIS A 197 -9.03 25.15 5.70
CA HIS A 197 -8.35 25.04 6.99
C HIS A 197 -8.74 23.76 7.73
N LEU A 198 -7.81 23.20 8.51
CA LEU A 198 -8.09 22.06 9.38
C LEU A 198 -9.05 22.50 10.49
N SER A 199 -10.22 21.87 10.56
CA SER A 199 -11.22 22.17 11.59
C SER A 199 -10.89 21.48 12.91
N ILE A 200 -11.53 21.92 14.01
CA ILE A 200 -11.45 21.24 15.32
C ILE A 200 -11.83 19.75 15.18
N HIS A 201 -12.85 19.44 14.37
CA HIS A 201 -13.24 18.07 14.09
C HIS A 201 -12.16 17.24 13.37
N HIS A 202 -11.31 17.88 12.55
CA HIS A 202 -10.16 17.20 11.95
C HIS A 202 -9.14 16.84 13.03
N GLN A 203 -8.82 17.75 13.95
CA GLN A 203 -7.87 17.49 15.04
C GLN A 203 -8.36 16.36 15.96
N GLU A 204 -9.63 16.37 16.36
CA GLU A 204 -10.22 15.28 17.15
C GLU A 204 -10.15 13.93 16.43
N ALA A 205 -10.38 13.90 15.12
CA ALA A 205 -10.27 12.69 14.31
C ALA A 205 -8.80 12.20 14.22
N VAL A 206 -7.84 13.12 14.09
CA VAL A 206 -6.40 12.80 14.09
C VAL A 206 -5.97 12.26 15.45
N ASP A 207 -6.40 12.85 16.56
CA ASP A 207 -6.13 12.36 17.91
C ASP A 207 -6.66 10.93 18.10
N ALA A 208 -7.89 10.66 17.64
CA ALA A 208 -8.48 9.33 17.71
C ALA A 208 -7.73 8.30 16.85
N LEU A 209 -7.32 8.67 15.64
CA LEU A 209 -6.54 7.80 14.75
C LEU A 209 -5.12 7.58 15.26
N THR A 210 -4.52 8.58 15.89
CA THR A 210 -3.24 8.49 16.60
C THR A 210 -3.33 7.41 17.68
N ALA A 211 -4.35 7.50 18.54
CA ALA A 211 -4.57 6.51 19.59
C ALA A 211 -4.80 5.09 19.04
N LYS A 212 -5.49 4.95 17.90
CA LYS A 212 -5.65 3.64 17.23
C LYS A 212 -4.33 3.09 16.69
N LEU A 213 -3.52 3.92 16.03
CA LEU A 213 -2.26 3.51 15.42
C LEU A 213 -1.20 3.16 16.48
N GLU A 214 -1.09 3.96 17.53
CA GLU A 214 -0.22 3.67 18.69
C GLU A 214 -0.76 2.49 19.50
N GLY A 215 -2.07 2.40 19.68
CA GLY A 215 -2.72 1.27 20.32
C GLY A 215 -2.45 -0.03 19.58
N TRP A 216 -2.45 -0.02 18.25
CA TRP A 216 -2.03 -1.19 17.46
C TRP A 216 -0.60 -1.59 17.79
N TYR A 217 0.36 -0.65 17.76
CA TYR A 217 1.77 -0.94 18.02
C TYR A 217 2.02 -1.45 19.44
N ASN A 218 1.44 -0.78 20.44
CA ASN A 218 1.63 -1.08 21.86
C ASN A 218 1.03 -2.44 22.27
N ASN A 219 0.01 -2.91 21.54
CA ASN A 219 -0.63 -4.21 21.78
C ASN A 219 -0.04 -5.35 20.95
N LEU A 220 1.02 -5.10 20.15
CA LEU A 220 1.68 -6.16 19.40
C LEU A 220 2.37 -7.16 20.35
N PRO A 221 2.25 -8.47 20.07
CA PRO A 221 3.14 -9.47 20.66
C PRO A 221 4.61 -9.08 20.48
N VAL A 222 5.45 -9.34 21.50
CA VAL A 222 6.88 -8.98 21.48
C VAL A 222 7.60 -9.53 20.24
N GLY A 223 7.24 -10.74 19.80
CA GLY A 223 7.82 -11.36 18.60
C GLY A 223 7.44 -10.69 17.27
N LEU A 224 6.45 -9.80 17.27
CA LEU A 224 6.00 -9.05 16.09
C LEU A 224 6.55 -7.62 16.04
N GLN A 225 7.12 -7.09 17.12
CA GLN A 225 7.62 -5.72 17.19
C GLN A 225 8.77 -5.46 16.21
N ASP A 226 8.89 -4.24 15.70
CA ASP A 226 9.97 -3.83 14.80
C ASP A 226 11.31 -3.79 15.54
N THR A 227 12.03 -4.91 15.49
CA THR A 227 13.37 -5.05 16.02
C THR A 227 14.25 -5.82 15.03
N HIS A 228 15.56 -5.61 15.09
CA HIS A 228 16.50 -6.35 14.25
C HIS A 228 16.44 -7.87 14.50
N ALA A 229 16.23 -8.28 15.76
CA ALA A 229 16.11 -9.69 16.13
C ALA A 229 14.84 -10.32 15.53
N ASN A 230 13.70 -9.63 15.58
CA ASN A 230 12.46 -10.14 15.01
C ASN A 230 12.52 -10.19 13.48
N LEU A 231 13.08 -9.16 12.83
CA LEU A 231 13.29 -9.17 11.38
C LEU A 231 14.14 -10.37 10.95
N SER A 232 15.27 -10.60 11.63
CA SER A 232 16.15 -11.74 11.37
C SER A 232 15.44 -13.08 11.59
N ARG A 233 14.65 -13.19 12.66
CA ARG A 233 13.83 -14.39 12.92
C ARG A 233 12.86 -14.67 11.77
N TYR A 234 12.12 -13.67 11.31
CA TYR A 234 11.20 -13.84 10.18
C TYR A 234 11.93 -14.15 8.86
N ALA A 235 13.13 -13.62 8.66
CA ALA A 235 13.98 -13.97 7.52
C ALA A 235 14.30 -15.48 7.51
N THR A 236 14.70 -16.05 8.65
CA THR A 236 15.09 -17.47 8.75
C THR A 236 13.97 -18.46 8.42
N ILE A 237 12.71 -18.04 8.57
CA ILE A 237 11.53 -18.86 8.27
C ILE A 237 10.85 -18.47 6.94
N GLY A 238 11.51 -17.64 6.11
CA GLY A 238 11.02 -17.27 4.78
C GLY A 238 9.90 -16.23 4.76
N LEU A 239 9.65 -15.54 5.88
CA LEU A 239 8.58 -14.56 6.05
C LEU A 239 9.12 -13.12 6.21
N GLY A 240 10.42 -12.91 5.97
CA GLY A 240 11.07 -11.61 6.07
C GLY A 240 10.36 -10.49 5.28
N PRO A 241 10.03 -10.66 3.98
CA PRO A 241 9.40 -9.61 3.19
C PRO A 241 7.98 -9.28 3.70
N MET A 242 7.27 -10.29 4.23
CA MET A 242 5.93 -10.10 4.80
C MET A 242 6.00 -9.31 6.10
N PHE A 243 7.01 -9.56 6.96
CA PHE A 243 7.26 -8.76 8.15
C PHE A 243 7.55 -7.30 7.81
N VAL A 244 8.40 -7.07 6.79
CA VAL A 244 8.70 -5.72 6.30
C VAL A 244 7.44 -5.04 5.76
N ALA A 245 6.56 -5.77 5.06
CA ALA A 245 5.31 -5.24 4.53
C ALA A 245 4.37 -4.71 5.63
N VAL A 246 4.27 -5.40 6.78
CA VAL A 246 3.49 -4.91 7.95
C VAL A 246 3.94 -3.51 8.34
N TYR A 247 5.25 -3.33 8.49
CA TYR A 247 5.81 -2.07 8.97
C TYR A 247 5.90 -0.98 7.91
N LEU A 248 6.07 -1.34 6.63
CA LEU A 248 5.88 -0.38 5.55
C LEU A 248 4.46 0.19 5.58
N GLY A 249 3.45 -0.64 5.85
CA GLY A 249 2.08 -0.20 6.12
C GLY A 249 2.00 0.76 7.31
N TYR A 250 2.44 0.31 8.50
CA TYR A 250 2.39 1.13 9.73
C TYR A 250 3.06 2.49 9.57
N TYR A 251 4.28 2.53 9.05
CA TYR A 251 5.01 3.78 8.88
C TYR A 251 4.38 4.66 7.80
N HIS A 252 3.97 4.09 6.67
CA HIS A 252 3.33 4.85 5.62
C HIS A 252 2.00 5.48 6.09
N TYR A 253 1.19 4.75 6.86
CA TYR A 253 -0.10 5.25 7.33
C TYR A 253 0.06 6.39 8.32
N GLY A 254 1.06 6.31 9.20
CA GLY A 254 1.43 7.43 10.06
C GLY A 254 1.86 8.66 9.27
N GLN A 255 2.67 8.49 8.21
CA GLN A 255 2.99 9.63 7.33
C GLN A 255 1.73 10.25 6.74
N LEU A 256 0.81 9.46 6.20
CA LEU A 256 -0.43 9.95 5.60
C LEU A 256 -1.33 10.69 6.60
N LEU A 257 -1.45 10.18 7.83
CA LEU A 257 -2.25 10.79 8.89
C LEU A 257 -1.71 12.17 9.29
N TYR A 258 -0.39 12.27 9.42
CA TYR A 258 0.25 13.48 9.94
C TYR A 258 0.76 14.43 8.86
N TYR A 259 0.70 14.05 7.58
CA TYR A 259 1.19 14.84 6.46
C TYR A 259 0.64 16.28 6.42
N PRO A 260 -0.67 16.52 6.67
CA PRO A 260 -1.22 17.89 6.65
C PRO A 260 -0.45 18.89 7.53
N TYR A 261 0.06 18.42 8.66
CA TYR A 261 0.69 19.26 9.68
C TYR A 261 2.11 19.70 9.31
N LEU A 262 2.74 19.12 8.27
CA LEU A 262 4.05 19.58 7.78
C LEU A 262 3.99 21.03 7.29
N HIS A 263 2.87 21.45 6.69
CA HIS A 263 2.67 22.83 6.27
C HIS A 263 2.46 23.75 7.48
N GLU A 264 1.56 23.40 8.40
CA GLU A 264 1.25 24.22 9.58
C GLU A 264 2.48 24.43 10.49
N ASP A 265 3.32 23.39 10.69
CA ASP A 265 4.59 23.49 11.43
C ASP A 265 5.57 24.50 10.81
N SER A 266 5.50 24.70 9.50
CA SER A 266 6.41 25.60 8.78
C SER A 266 5.96 27.07 8.80
N TYR A 267 4.69 27.34 9.08
CA TYR A 267 4.08 28.67 8.88
C TYR A 267 3.24 29.18 10.06
N ASP A 268 2.45 28.32 10.71
CA ASP A 268 1.54 28.72 11.80
C ASP A 268 2.15 28.50 13.19
N ASP A 269 3.18 27.65 13.27
CA ASP A 269 4.01 27.35 14.44
C ASP A 269 3.27 27.04 15.74
N THR A 270 2.15 26.32 15.65
CA THR A 270 1.41 25.89 16.84
C THR A 270 2.07 24.66 17.47
N ILE A 271 1.99 24.54 18.80
CA ILE A 271 2.50 23.36 19.54
C ILE A 271 1.88 22.06 19.00
N HIS A 272 0.60 22.11 18.64
CA HIS A 272 -0.15 20.97 18.10
C HIS A 272 0.35 20.57 16.69
N ALA A 273 0.53 21.55 15.79
CA ALA A 273 1.06 21.29 14.46
C ALA A 273 2.48 20.72 14.52
N ARG A 274 3.35 21.30 15.36
CA ARG A 274 4.72 20.81 15.57
C ARG A 274 4.73 19.37 16.08
N TYR A 275 3.88 19.05 17.04
CA TYR A 275 3.75 17.68 17.58
C TYR A 275 3.44 16.66 16.48
N TYR A 276 2.46 16.94 15.61
CA TYR A 276 2.09 16.02 14.54
C TYR A 276 3.07 16.03 13.37
N ALA A 277 3.66 17.17 13.01
CA ALA A 277 4.73 17.24 12.03
C ALA A 277 5.93 16.38 12.47
N ASP A 278 6.30 16.42 13.75
CA ASP A 278 7.37 15.59 14.30
C ASP A 278 7.03 14.09 14.27
N LYS A 279 5.76 13.72 14.48
CA LYS A 279 5.32 12.34 14.23
C LYS A 279 5.44 11.96 12.75
N CYS A 280 5.03 12.82 11.82
CA CYS A 280 5.18 12.57 10.39
C CYS A 280 6.64 12.30 10.03
N LYS A 281 7.55 13.16 10.50
CA LYS A 281 9.01 13.01 10.33
C LYS A 281 9.52 11.70 10.95
N GLY A 282 9.07 11.35 12.15
CA GLY A 282 9.42 10.10 12.84
C GLY A 282 8.98 8.85 12.06
N HIS A 283 7.74 8.82 11.57
CA HIS A 283 7.25 7.72 10.73
C HIS A 283 8.01 7.61 9.40
N SER A 284 8.37 8.74 8.79
CA SER A 284 9.21 8.75 7.58
C SER A 284 10.59 8.17 7.81
N ILE A 285 11.23 8.54 8.92
CA ILE A 285 12.52 8.00 9.35
C ILE A 285 12.41 6.49 9.58
N GLY A 286 11.38 6.04 10.30
CA GLY A 286 11.12 4.62 10.55
C GLY A 286 10.93 3.81 9.27
N LEU A 287 10.17 4.35 8.29
CA LEU A 287 9.99 3.73 6.98
C LEU A 287 11.33 3.53 6.25
N CYS A 288 12.16 4.57 6.21
CA CYS A 288 13.48 4.50 5.61
C CYS A 288 14.35 3.45 6.32
N GLU A 289 14.38 3.47 7.65
CA GLU A 289 15.23 2.57 8.45
C GLU A 289 14.83 1.10 8.36
N ILE A 290 13.53 0.76 8.32
CA ILE A 290 13.12 -0.63 8.10
C ILE A 290 13.47 -1.10 6.69
N LEU A 291 13.31 -0.24 5.69
CA LEU A 291 13.66 -0.59 4.32
C LEU A 291 15.17 -0.84 4.17
N TYR A 292 15.98 0.02 4.77
CA TYR A 292 17.44 -0.13 4.79
C TYR A 292 17.89 -1.42 5.47
N ARG A 293 17.26 -1.76 6.60
CA ARG A 293 17.48 -3.03 7.30
C ARG A 293 17.05 -4.23 6.44
N ALA A 294 15.92 -4.13 5.75
CA ALA A 294 15.43 -5.17 4.85
C ALA A 294 16.43 -5.47 3.71
N TYR A 295 16.95 -4.43 3.04
CA TYR A 295 17.93 -4.60 1.95
C TYR A 295 19.33 -5.02 2.42
N SER A 296 19.62 -4.94 3.72
CA SER A 296 20.89 -5.42 4.30
C SER A 296 20.76 -6.76 5.02
N THR A 297 19.55 -7.33 5.08
CA THR A 297 19.28 -8.61 5.73
C THR A 297 18.80 -9.61 4.66
N PRO A 298 19.58 -10.66 4.33
CA PRO A 298 19.18 -11.64 3.33
C PRO A 298 17.85 -12.30 3.66
N GLY A 299 16.97 -12.41 2.68
CA GLY A 299 15.64 -12.99 2.85
C GLY A 299 14.59 -12.00 3.39
N CYS A 300 14.91 -10.70 3.44
CA CYS A 300 13.97 -9.63 3.79
C CYS A 300 13.70 -8.66 2.64
N GLU A 301 14.35 -8.85 1.50
CA GLU A 301 14.29 -7.90 0.39
C GLU A 301 12.85 -7.78 -0.14
N VAL A 302 12.38 -6.53 -0.21
CA VAL A 302 11.05 -6.21 -0.72
C VAL A 302 11.16 -5.63 -2.12
N TYR A 303 10.66 -6.36 -3.10
CA TYR A 303 10.71 -5.94 -4.50
C TYR A 303 9.36 -5.55 -5.07
N TYR A 304 8.26 -5.60 -4.32
CA TYR A 304 6.94 -5.27 -4.90
C TYR A 304 6.80 -3.76 -5.19
N THR A 305 6.02 -3.41 -6.21
CA THR A 305 5.91 -2.04 -6.76
C THR A 305 5.52 -0.98 -5.74
N MET A 306 4.69 -1.33 -4.76
CA MET A 306 4.22 -0.40 -3.72
C MET A 306 5.36 0.19 -2.87
N VAL A 307 6.51 -0.50 -2.76
CA VAL A 307 7.71 0.05 -2.11
C VAL A 307 8.11 1.38 -2.76
N GLY A 308 7.98 1.49 -4.09
CA GLY A 308 8.28 2.71 -4.84
C GLY A 308 7.44 3.90 -4.37
N HIS A 309 6.12 3.73 -4.31
CA HIS A 309 5.21 4.80 -3.89
C HIS A 309 5.46 5.24 -2.45
N VAL A 310 5.49 4.30 -1.51
CA VAL A 310 5.64 4.65 -0.09
C VAL A 310 6.99 5.32 0.21
N LEU A 311 8.03 4.95 -0.54
CA LEU A 311 9.37 5.55 -0.45
C LEU A 311 9.44 6.93 -1.09
N VAL A 312 8.70 7.19 -2.17
CA VAL A 312 8.53 8.54 -2.73
C VAL A 312 7.88 9.46 -1.70
N ILE A 313 6.81 9.02 -1.02
CA ILE A 313 6.18 9.81 0.05
C ILE A 313 7.14 10.04 1.21
N ALA A 314 7.90 9.03 1.62
CA ALA A 314 8.93 9.25 2.65
C ALA A 314 9.99 10.27 2.21
N SER A 315 10.37 10.25 0.93
CA SER A 315 11.32 11.19 0.36
C SER A 315 10.79 12.63 0.34
N THR A 316 9.49 12.87 0.16
CA THR A 316 8.94 14.23 0.27
C THR A 316 9.01 14.76 1.70
N VAL A 317 8.82 13.91 2.71
CA VAL A 317 9.01 14.28 4.13
C VAL A 317 10.49 14.54 4.44
N GLN A 318 11.43 13.77 3.88
CA GLN A 318 12.86 14.09 4.03
C GLN A 318 13.24 15.41 3.34
N LEU A 319 12.62 15.73 2.20
CA LEU A 319 12.78 17.02 1.54
C LEU A 319 12.22 18.18 2.38
N HIS A 320 11.10 17.97 3.08
CA HIS A 320 10.58 18.93 4.07
C HIS A 320 11.63 19.25 5.13
N ILE A 321 12.23 18.22 5.75
CA ILE A 321 13.29 18.39 6.76
C ILE A 321 14.47 19.19 6.19
N LEU A 322 14.89 18.91 4.95
CA LEU A 322 15.96 19.68 4.29
C LEU A 322 15.63 21.14 4.06
N LEU A 323 14.37 21.46 3.77
CA LEU A 323 13.93 22.81 3.39
C LEU A 323 13.61 23.71 4.58
N PHE A 324 13.19 23.13 5.69
CA PHE A 324 12.60 23.85 6.83
C PHE A 324 13.27 23.59 8.18
N SER A 325 14.05 22.52 8.36
CA SER A 325 14.77 22.32 9.61
C SER A 325 15.89 23.36 9.78
N THR A 326 16.10 23.82 11.01
CA THR A 326 17.24 24.66 11.41
C THR A 326 18.38 23.84 12.01
N ASN A 327 18.19 22.52 12.18
CA ASN A 327 19.16 21.63 12.79
C ASN A 327 20.05 20.96 11.72
N GLU A 328 21.31 21.37 11.66
CA GLU A 328 22.33 20.85 10.76
C GLU A 328 22.51 19.31 10.79
N VAL A 329 22.32 18.68 11.96
CA VAL A 329 22.40 17.22 12.08
C VAL A 329 21.20 16.57 11.38
N GLN A 330 20.00 17.13 11.55
CA GLN A 330 18.80 16.64 10.87
C GLN A 330 18.88 16.84 9.36
N ILE A 331 19.39 17.99 8.90
CA ILE A 331 19.62 18.29 7.48
C ILE A 331 20.56 17.26 6.86
N ARG A 332 21.72 16.99 7.48
CA ARG A 332 22.66 15.98 6.96
C ARG A 332 22.06 14.59 6.93
N ALA A 333 21.32 14.20 7.97
CA ALA A 333 20.66 12.90 8.02
C ALA A 333 19.57 12.77 6.94
N ALA A 334 18.75 13.80 6.74
CA ALA A 334 17.74 13.82 5.69
C ALA A 334 18.34 13.71 4.28
N ARG A 335 19.47 14.38 4.04
CA ARG A 335 20.22 14.25 2.77
C ARG A 335 20.67 12.81 2.52
N SER A 336 21.31 12.19 3.51
CA SER A 336 21.78 10.80 3.40
C SER A 336 20.62 9.82 3.18
N ARG A 337 19.47 10.04 3.84
CA ARG A 337 18.27 9.23 3.60
C ARG A 337 17.73 9.39 2.18
N LEU A 338 17.69 10.61 1.65
CA LEU A 338 17.27 10.83 0.26
C LEU A 338 18.17 10.11 -0.72
N GLU A 339 19.50 10.21 -0.57
CA GLU A 339 20.46 9.51 -1.42
C GLU A 339 20.20 8.00 -1.42
N ARG A 340 20.04 7.40 -0.23
CA ARG A 340 19.76 5.96 -0.10
C ARG A 340 18.37 5.57 -0.60
N ASN A 341 17.37 6.44 -0.46
CA ASN A 341 16.04 6.22 -1.05
C ASN A 341 16.12 6.17 -2.57
N PHE A 342 16.89 7.08 -3.18
CA PHE A 342 17.12 7.09 -4.62
C PHE A 342 17.82 5.82 -5.11
N GLU A 343 18.83 5.32 -4.40
CA GLU A 343 19.48 4.04 -4.73
C GLU A 343 18.47 2.89 -4.79
N ILE A 344 17.56 2.81 -3.82
CA ILE A 344 16.52 1.77 -3.76
C ILE A 344 15.51 1.95 -4.90
N LEU A 345 15.03 3.17 -5.15
CA LEU A 345 14.11 3.46 -6.26
C LEU A 345 14.71 3.08 -7.62
N THR A 346 15.98 3.42 -7.85
CA THR A 346 16.71 3.05 -9.07
C THR A 346 16.85 1.54 -9.20
N ARG A 347 17.12 0.83 -8.10
CA ARG A 347 17.12 -0.64 -8.10
C ARG A 347 15.75 -1.22 -8.42
N LEU A 348 14.65 -0.68 -7.92
CA LEU A 348 13.31 -1.17 -8.25
C LEU A 348 12.92 -0.88 -9.71
N GLN A 349 13.40 0.25 -10.25
CA GLN A 349 13.16 0.66 -11.64
C GLN A 349 13.76 -0.32 -12.66
N THR A 350 14.74 -1.13 -12.28
CA THR A 350 15.28 -2.18 -13.16
C THR A 350 14.30 -3.32 -13.39
N PHE A 351 13.25 -3.46 -12.57
CA PHE A 351 12.27 -4.55 -12.65
C PHE A 351 10.88 -4.07 -13.08
N TRP A 352 10.50 -2.85 -12.73
CA TRP A 352 9.11 -2.41 -12.79
C TRP A 352 8.94 -1.15 -13.65
N PRO A 353 8.26 -1.24 -14.80
CA PRO A 353 7.99 -0.08 -15.64
C PRO A 353 7.27 1.07 -14.93
N THR A 354 6.28 0.75 -14.09
CA THR A 354 5.51 1.75 -13.33
C THR A 354 6.36 2.66 -12.42
N LEU A 355 7.59 2.27 -12.06
CA LEU A 355 8.47 3.11 -11.25
C LEU A 355 8.89 4.39 -11.98
N ASP A 356 8.84 4.43 -13.32
CA ASP A 356 9.06 5.65 -14.10
C ASP A 356 8.01 6.74 -13.74
N VAL A 357 6.78 6.32 -13.42
CA VAL A 357 5.72 7.20 -12.92
C VAL A 357 6.08 7.73 -11.53
N CYS A 358 6.59 6.89 -10.63
CA CYS A 358 7.04 7.30 -9.30
C CYS A 358 8.14 8.38 -9.37
N PHE A 359 9.15 8.20 -10.24
CA PHE A 359 10.18 9.21 -10.48
C PHE A 359 9.61 10.52 -11.04
N THR A 360 8.62 10.41 -11.92
CA THR A 360 7.96 11.58 -12.49
C THR A 360 7.18 12.36 -11.44
N ARG A 361 6.40 11.68 -10.61
CA ARG A 361 5.69 12.29 -9.48
C ARG A 361 6.65 13.00 -8.53
N PHE A 362 7.75 12.34 -8.15
CA PHE A 362 8.73 12.96 -7.25
C PHE A 362 9.38 14.21 -7.86
N ARG A 363 9.68 14.19 -9.17
CA ARG A 363 10.21 15.35 -9.88
C ARG A 363 9.23 16.51 -9.91
N GLU A 364 7.94 16.26 -10.17
CA GLU A 364 6.93 17.32 -10.16
C GLU A 364 6.73 17.91 -8.76
N PHE A 365 6.77 17.07 -7.71
CA PHE A 365 6.77 17.55 -6.32
C PHE A 365 7.98 18.43 -5.99
N HIS A 366 9.17 18.01 -6.42
CA HIS A 366 10.39 18.79 -6.20
C HIS A 366 10.34 20.15 -6.95
N LYS A 367 9.84 20.17 -8.20
CA LYS A 367 9.60 21.43 -8.92
C LYS A 367 8.60 22.32 -8.20
N ALA A 368 7.52 21.76 -7.64
CA ALA A 368 6.56 22.53 -6.85
C ALA A 368 7.26 23.17 -5.64
N CYS A 369 8.10 22.42 -4.91
CA CYS A 369 8.88 22.97 -3.80
C CYS A 369 9.81 24.12 -4.19
N GLN A 370 10.37 24.09 -5.41
CA GLN A 370 11.22 25.16 -5.93
C GLN A 370 10.43 26.41 -6.35
N LYS A 371 9.26 26.24 -6.96
CA LYS A 371 8.41 27.33 -7.45
C LYS A 371 7.54 27.95 -6.35
N TYR A 372 7.03 27.13 -5.44
CA TYR A 372 5.98 27.45 -4.47
C TYR A 372 6.31 26.86 -3.10
N LYS A 373 7.50 27.19 -2.56
CA LYS A 373 7.98 26.66 -1.27
C LYS A 373 6.92 26.73 -0.16
N GLU A 374 6.15 27.82 -0.14
CA GLU A 374 5.16 28.09 0.89
C GLU A 374 3.95 27.17 0.86
N THR A 375 3.46 26.77 -0.32
CA THR A 375 2.20 26.02 -0.45
C THR A 375 2.41 24.56 -0.87
N SER A 376 3.66 24.14 -1.09
CA SER A 376 3.96 22.80 -1.63
C SER A 376 3.56 21.65 -0.71
N PHE A 377 3.49 21.88 0.60
CA PHE A 377 3.12 20.86 1.59
C PHE A 377 1.67 20.97 2.08
N ARG A 378 0.90 21.96 1.60
CA ARG A 378 -0.49 22.13 2.00
C ARG A 378 -1.34 20.95 1.52
N MET A 379 -2.26 20.49 2.37
CA MET A 379 -3.20 19.42 2.02
C MET A 379 -4.33 19.97 1.15
N ASP A 380 -4.06 20.12 -0.14
CA ASP A 380 -5.04 20.45 -1.19
C ASP A 380 -5.38 19.24 -2.07
N LYS A 381 -6.26 19.41 -3.06
CA LYS A 381 -6.66 18.33 -3.99
C LYS A 381 -5.46 17.72 -4.72
N TRP A 382 -4.49 18.54 -5.09
CA TRP A 382 -3.26 18.09 -5.75
C TRP A 382 -2.40 17.24 -4.81
N MET A 383 -2.26 17.65 -3.54
CA MET A 383 -1.56 16.86 -2.53
C MET A 383 -2.28 15.54 -2.25
N LEU A 384 -3.61 15.55 -2.15
CA LEU A 384 -4.40 14.33 -1.95
C LEU A 384 -4.17 13.32 -3.09
N GLN A 385 -4.19 13.79 -4.34
CA GLN A 385 -3.80 13.01 -5.52
C GLN A 385 -2.38 12.46 -5.41
N PHE A 386 -1.44 13.32 -4.99
CA PHE A 386 -0.05 12.94 -4.83
C PHE A 386 0.15 11.84 -3.76
N LEU A 387 -0.64 11.85 -2.69
CA LEU A 387 -0.52 10.89 -1.60
C LEU A 387 -1.22 9.56 -1.89
N PHE A 388 -2.38 9.57 -2.55
CA PHE A 388 -3.25 8.38 -2.68
C PHE A 388 -3.34 7.80 -4.11
N GLU A 389 -3.18 8.60 -5.16
CA GLU A 389 -3.36 8.14 -6.55
C GLU A 389 -2.05 7.69 -7.20
N PHE A 390 -1.37 6.73 -6.57
CA PHE A 390 -0.02 6.30 -6.95
C PHE A 390 0.11 5.72 -8.36
N ALA A 391 -1.00 5.26 -8.94
CA ALA A 391 -1.05 4.62 -10.25
C ALA A 391 -1.09 5.61 -11.42
N ASN A 392 -1.45 6.88 -11.16
CA ASN A 392 -1.59 7.90 -12.19
C ASN A 392 -0.40 8.87 -12.17
N PRO A 393 0.02 9.44 -13.31
CA PRO A 393 0.92 10.59 -13.29
C PRO A 393 0.25 11.77 -12.57
N VAL A 394 1.04 12.59 -11.89
CA VAL A 394 0.58 13.85 -11.30
C VAL A 394 1.04 14.98 -12.22
N GLY A 395 0.12 15.85 -12.62
CA GLY A 395 0.42 17.03 -13.43
C GLY A 395 1.20 18.09 -12.64
N GLU A 396 1.66 19.14 -13.34
CA GLU A 396 2.20 20.32 -12.66
C GLU A 396 1.15 20.88 -11.70
N LYS A 397 1.58 21.34 -10.51
CA LYS A 397 0.71 22.03 -9.57
C LYS A 397 0.30 23.38 -10.20
N ASP A 398 -0.97 23.52 -10.56
CA ASP A 398 -1.49 24.69 -11.29
C ASP A 398 -1.53 25.92 -10.35
N PRO A 399 -1.12 27.12 -10.78
CA PRO A 399 -1.42 28.35 -10.06
C PRO A 399 -2.92 28.58 -9.79
N ASP A 400 -3.85 28.01 -10.57
CA ASP A 400 -5.29 28.10 -10.28
C ASP A 400 -5.72 27.22 -9.10
N ASP A 401 -5.04 26.09 -8.84
CA ASP A 401 -5.21 25.31 -7.59
C ASP A 401 -4.71 26.09 -6.37
N LEU A 402 -3.80 27.05 -6.57
CA LEU A 402 -3.37 28.02 -5.55
C LEU A 402 -4.35 29.21 -5.44
N ALA A 403 -5.21 29.42 -6.45
CA ALA A 403 -6.16 30.52 -6.57
C ALA A 403 -7.61 30.16 -6.18
N GLU A 404 -7.91 28.92 -5.75
CA GLU A 404 -9.18 28.51 -5.09
C GLU A 404 -9.44 29.22 -3.73
N LEU A 405 -8.87 30.41 -3.53
CA LEU A 405 -9.23 31.41 -2.51
C LEU A 405 -10.19 32.47 -3.08
N ARG A 406 -11.18 32.08 -3.89
CA ARG A 406 -12.38 32.90 -4.12
C ARG A 406 -13.63 32.18 -3.61
N PRO A 407 -14.53 32.86 -2.88
CA PRO A 407 -15.82 32.27 -2.54
C PRO A 407 -16.57 31.97 -3.84
N TRP A 408 -17.08 30.75 -3.97
CA TRP A 408 -18.04 30.39 -5.00
C TRP A 408 -19.18 31.41 -5.05
N SER A 409 -19.45 31.98 -6.23
CA SER A 409 -20.56 32.91 -6.41
C SER A 409 -21.80 32.18 -6.90
N LEU A 410 -22.98 32.65 -6.49
CA LEU A 410 -24.28 32.10 -6.93
C LEU A 410 -24.53 32.22 -8.44
N GLN A 411 -23.71 32.98 -9.18
CA GLN A 411 -23.81 33.10 -10.64
C GLN A 411 -23.28 31.85 -11.35
N ASP A 412 -22.36 31.11 -10.73
CA ASP A 412 -21.73 29.91 -11.32
C ASP A 412 -22.67 28.68 -11.27
N LEU A 413 -23.83 28.81 -10.62
CA LEU A 413 -24.91 27.81 -10.54
C LEU A 413 -26.16 28.18 -11.37
N GLY A 414 -26.09 29.24 -12.18
CA GLY A 414 -27.17 29.58 -13.13
C GLY A 414 -28.36 30.33 -12.53
N PHE A 415 -28.22 30.98 -11.37
CA PHE A 415 -29.27 31.82 -10.81
C PHE A 415 -28.94 33.31 -10.99
N THR A 416 -29.80 34.05 -11.69
CA THR A 416 -29.80 35.51 -11.69
C THR A 416 -30.58 36.06 -10.50
N PRO A 417 -30.08 37.08 -9.77
CA PRO A 417 -30.81 37.67 -8.67
C PRO A 417 -32.06 38.42 -9.17
N PRO A 418 -33.14 38.48 -8.37
CA PRO A 418 -34.29 39.31 -8.69
C PRO A 418 -33.90 40.79 -8.64
N ALA A 419 -34.46 41.57 -9.56
CA ALA A 419 -34.27 43.02 -9.65
C ALA A 419 -34.87 43.76 -8.45
#